data_AF-A0A951E1R9-F1
#
_entry.id   AF-A0A951E1R9-F1
#
_cell.length_a   1.000
_cell.length_b   1.000
_cell.length_c   1.000
_cell.angle_alpha   90.00
_cell.angle_beta   90.00
_cell.angle_gamma   90.00
#
_symmetry.space_group_name_H-M   'P 1'
#
loop_
_entity.id
_entity.type
_entity.pdbx_description
1 polymer ?
#
loop_
_entity_poly.entity_id
_entity_poly.type
_entity_poly.pdbx_seq_one_letter_code
_entity_poly.pdbx_strand_id
1 'polypeptide(L)'
;MVFVSVASALAAEAPQCARGDMVLWGDGRHDDTTALNAWLRGDNLVWAASGEPVGETIAGQTFRLSSAIYVPGGTGRRLERFRLIWPERGETVTGGMVRSGEDPNAAPVVSGVAIIGGDPGEGVPLETPDITPLPRRDPARCAVS
;
A
#
# COMPACT_ATOMS: atom_id res chain seq x y z
N MET A 1 12.72 -37.94 49.53
CA MET A 1 11.89 -36.77 49.16
C MET A 1 12.81 -35.56 49.11
N VAL A 2 13.14 -35.07 47.92
CA VAL A 2 13.92 -33.84 47.73
C VAL A 2 13.17 -33.04 46.66
N PHE A 3 12.67 -31.87 47.06
CA PHE A 3 12.15 -30.83 46.18
C PHE A 3 13.29 -29.84 45.92
N VAL A 4 13.58 -29.54 44.65
CA VAL A 4 14.19 -28.25 44.26
C VAL A 4 13.55 -27.78 42.96
N SER A 5 13.05 -26.54 43.02
CA SER A 5 12.25 -25.84 42.02
C SER A 5 12.98 -25.42 40.75
N VAL A 6 12.26 -25.59 39.64
CA VAL A 6 11.91 -24.63 38.58
C VAL A 6 12.91 -23.51 38.24
N ALA A 7 13.40 -23.54 36.99
CA ALA A 7 13.72 -22.34 36.24
C ALA A 7 12.91 -22.36 34.93
N SER A 8 11.68 -21.84 34.97
CA SER A 8 10.93 -21.50 33.76
C SER A 8 11.58 -20.25 33.19
N ALA A 9 12.30 -20.42 32.08
CA ALA A 9 12.77 -19.30 31.27
C ALA A 9 11.55 -18.50 30.81
N LEU A 10 11.43 -17.27 31.30
CA LEU A 10 10.53 -16.26 30.75
C LEU A 10 10.96 -16.01 29.31
N ALA A 11 10.23 -16.60 28.35
CA ALA A 11 10.24 -16.12 26.98
C ALA A 11 9.65 -14.71 27.02
N ALA A 12 10.52 -13.70 27.01
CA ALA A 12 10.10 -12.33 26.84
C ALA A 12 9.45 -12.20 25.46
N GLU A 13 8.13 -12.12 25.44
CA GLU A 13 7.36 -11.83 24.25
C GLU A 13 7.82 -10.48 23.71
N ALA A 14 8.43 -10.49 22.51
CA ALA A 14 8.88 -9.26 21.89
C ALA A 14 7.69 -8.31 21.76
N PRO A 15 7.80 -7.02 22.15
CA PRO A 15 6.70 -6.09 22.07
C PRO A 15 6.26 -5.98 20.61
N GLN A 16 5.12 -6.59 20.29
CA GLN A 16 4.48 -6.47 19.00
C GLN A 16 3.85 -5.09 18.97
N CYS A 17 4.54 -4.16 18.31
CA CYS A 17 4.01 -2.83 18.07
C CYS A 17 2.73 -3.02 17.23
N ALA A 18 1.57 -2.93 17.89
CA ALA A 18 0.26 -3.02 17.26
C ALA A 18 0.07 -1.76 16.40
N ARG A 19 0.59 -1.81 15.18
CA ARG A 19 0.27 -0.82 14.16
C ARG A 19 -1.21 -1.00 13.88
N GLY A 20 -2.04 -0.01 14.19
CA GLY A 20 -3.47 -0.05 13.84
C GLY A 20 -3.61 -0.40 12.36
N ASP A 21 -4.58 -1.25 12.04
CA ASP A 21 -4.79 -1.70 10.67
C ASP A 21 -5.00 -0.49 9.75
N MET A 22 -4.18 -0.38 8.72
CA MET A 22 -4.36 0.65 7.71
C MET A 22 -5.55 0.26 6.83
N VAL A 23 -6.50 1.18 6.69
CA VAL A 23 -7.75 0.94 5.96
C VAL A 23 -7.73 1.60 4.61
N LEU A 24 -8.31 0.94 3.61
CA LEU A 24 -8.57 1.50 2.29
C LEU A 24 -10.06 1.85 2.19
N TRP A 25 -10.40 3.09 1.82
CA TRP A 25 -11.80 3.53 1.69
C TRP A 25 -12.36 3.19 0.32
N GLY A 26 -11.69 3.62 -0.76
CA GLY A 26 -12.13 3.33 -2.13
C GLY A 26 -13.46 3.98 -2.52
N ASP A 27 -13.92 4.97 -1.76
CA ASP A 27 -15.22 5.63 -1.93
C ASP A 27 -15.16 6.97 -2.70
N GLY A 28 -13.96 7.42 -3.07
CA GLY A 28 -13.72 8.70 -3.75
C GLY A 28 -13.92 9.94 -2.88
N ARG A 29 -14.07 9.78 -1.55
CA ARG A 29 -14.32 10.88 -0.60
C ARG A 29 -13.16 11.04 0.37
N HIS A 30 -12.65 9.93 0.88
CA HIS A 30 -11.53 9.92 1.81
C HIS A 30 -10.22 9.93 1.04
N ASP A 31 -9.19 10.56 1.63
CA ASP A 31 -7.87 10.53 1.04
C ASP A 31 -7.22 9.16 1.26
N ASP A 32 -7.11 8.39 0.18
CA ASP A 32 -6.54 7.04 0.18
C ASP A 32 -5.04 7.04 -0.16
N THR A 33 -4.40 8.19 -0.32
CA THR A 33 -3.01 8.28 -0.83
C THR A 33 -2.03 7.42 -0.05
N THR A 34 -2.06 7.50 1.29
CA THR A 34 -1.16 6.70 2.14
C THR A 34 -1.48 5.20 2.05
N ALA A 35 -2.77 4.87 2.10
CA ALA A 35 -3.23 3.49 2.16
C ALA A 35 -3.05 2.76 0.82
N LEU A 36 -3.36 3.41 -0.30
CA LEU A 36 -3.17 2.87 -1.64
C LEU A 36 -1.68 2.66 -1.94
N ASN A 37 -0.80 3.59 -1.54
CA ASN A 37 0.65 3.41 -1.66
C ASN A 37 1.18 2.26 -0.78
N ALA A 38 0.64 2.07 0.42
CA ALA A 38 1.02 0.92 1.26
C ALA A 38 0.59 -0.41 0.61
N TRP A 39 -0.63 -0.47 0.12
CA TRP A 39 -1.14 -1.65 -0.60
C TRP A 39 -0.31 -1.98 -1.85
N LEU A 40 0.02 -0.97 -2.68
CA LEU A 40 0.88 -1.12 -3.87
C LEU A 40 2.29 -1.62 -3.52
N ARG A 41 2.82 -1.31 -2.33
CA ARG A 41 4.09 -1.85 -1.79
C ARG A 41 3.98 -3.26 -1.22
N GLY A 42 2.80 -3.87 -1.28
CA GLY A 42 2.57 -5.23 -0.81
C GLY A 42 2.05 -5.32 0.62
N ASP A 43 1.76 -4.22 1.30
CA ASP A 43 1.21 -4.29 2.66
C ASP A 43 -0.23 -4.85 2.64
N ASN A 44 -0.58 -5.58 3.70
CA ASN A 44 -1.94 -6.10 3.88
C ASN A 44 -2.80 -5.04 4.56
N LEU A 45 -3.92 -4.72 3.94
CA LEU A 45 -4.90 -3.74 4.41
C LEU A 45 -6.28 -4.39 4.46
N VAL A 46 -7.20 -3.73 5.15
CA VAL A 46 -8.62 -4.06 5.17
C VAL A 46 -9.43 -2.95 4.53
N TRP A 47 -10.58 -3.30 3.97
CA TRP A 47 -11.56 -2.34 3.48
C TRP A 47 -12.23 -1.63 4.67
N ALA A 48 -12.29 -0.30 4.65
CA ALA A 48 -12.95 0.47 5.69
C ALA A 48 -14.45 0.11 5.83
N ALA A 49 -15.10 -0.21 4.71
CA ALA A 49 -16.54 -0.48 4.67
C ALA A 49 -16.92 -1.86 5.25
N SER A 50 -16.08 -2.87 5.07
CA SER A 50 -16.41 -4.26 5.45
C SER A 50 -15.49 -4.86 6.51
N GLY A 51 -14.30 -4.30 6.72
CA GLY A 51 -13.25 -4.92 7.53
C GLY A 51 -12.57 -6.12 6.86
N GLU A 52 -12.98 -6.50 5.65
CA GLU A 52 -12.41 -7.63 4.92
C GLU A 52 -11.05 -7.28 4.32
N PRO A 53 -10.13 -8.27 4.15
CA PRO A 53 -8.87 -8.04 3.47
C PRO A 53 -9.06 -7.48 2.05
N VAL A 54 -8.20 -6.54 1.66
CA VAL A 54 -8.25 -5.91 0.33
C VAL A 54 -7.92 -6.90 -0.80
N GLY A 55 -7.06 -7.89 -0.52
CA GLY A 55 -6.59 -8.86 -1.51
C GLY A 55 -5.56 -8.30 -2.49
N GLU A 56 -5.16 -9.11 -3.46
CA GLU A 56 -4.12 -8.75 -4.47
C GLU A 56 -4.67 -7.94 -5.64
N THR A 57 -5.99 -8.00 -5.86
CA THR A 57 -6.65 -7.26 -6.94
C THR A 57 -7.70 -6.32 -6.35
N ILE A 58 -7.62 -5.05 -6.73
CA ILE A 58 -8.67 -4.06 -6.53
C ILE A 58 -9.33 -3.79 -7.88
N ALA A 59 -10.66 -3.84 -7.92
CA ALA A 59 -11.40 -3.53 -9.13
C ALA A 59 -12.63 -2.65 -8.88
N GLY A 60 -12.88 -1.69 -9.77
CA GLY A 60 -14.12 -0.90 -9.75
C GLY A 60 -14.19 0.21 -8.70
N GLN A 61 -13.10 0.46 -7.97
CA GLN A 61 -13.07 1.44 -6.88
C GLN A 61 -12.68 2.84 -7.35
N THR A 62 -13.08 3.83 -6.57
CA THR A 62 -12.72 5.24 -6.79
C THR A 62 -11.86 5.74 -5.63
N PHE A 63 -10.70 6.30 -5.94
CA PHE A 63 -9.77 6.79 -4.94
C PHE A 63 -9.62 8.30 -5.07
N ARG A 64 -9.86 9.02 -3.97
CA ARG A 64 -9.46 10.42 -3.87
C ARG A 64 -8.05 10.46 -3.31
N LEU A 65 -7.19 11.23 -3.96
CA LEU A 65 -5.77 11.30 -3.67
C LEU A 65 -5.34 12.76 -3.50
N SER A 66 -4.46 13.00 -2.54
CA SER A 66 -3.81 14.29 -2.31
C SER A 66 -2.40 14.34 -2.91
N SER A 67 -1.80 13.19 -3.25
CA SER A 67 -0.47 13.14 -3.86
C SER A 67 -0.27 11.91 -4.74
N ALA A 68 0.90 11.84 -5.39
CA ALA A 68 1.24 10.76 -6.32
C ALA A 68 1.16 9.37 -5.68
N ILE A 69 0.82 8.39 -6.51
CA ILE A 69 0.93 6.97 -6.17
C ILE A 69 2.14 6.36 -6.85
N TYR A 70 2.80 5.45 -6.15
CA TYR A 70 4.00 4.76 -6.61
C TYR A 70 3.70 3.28 -6.74
N VAL A 71 3.96 2.75 -7.92
CA VAL A 71 3.71 1.35 -8.25
C VAL A 71 5.06 0.66 -8.38
N PRO A 72 5.59 0.04 -7.32
CA PRO A 72 6.82 -0.74 -7.44
C PRO A 72 6.57 -2.02 -8.24
N GLY A 73 7.62 -2.50 -8.91
CA GLY A 73 7.64 -3.84 -9.49
C GLY A 73 7.59 -4.93 -8.41
N GLY A 74 7.09 -6.10 -8.76
CA GLY A 74 7.29 -7.33 -7.97
C GLY A 74 6.34 -7.58 -6.81
N THR A 75 5.25 -6.83 -6.68
CA THR A 75 4.28 -7.02 -5.58
C THR A 75 3.05 -7.86 -5.93
N GLY A 76 2.91 -8.33 -7.18
CA GLY A 76 1.72 -9.02 -7.70
C GLY A 76 0.41 -8.21 -7.70
N ARG A 77 0.41 -6.97 -7.20
CA ARG A 77 -0.76 -6.11 -7.05
C ARG A 77 -1.34 -5.70 -8.40
N ARG A 78 -2.67 -5.68 -8.48
CA ARG A 78 -3.42 -5.33 -9.68
C ARG A 78 -4.57 -4.39 -9.40
N LEU A 79 -4.58 -3.25 -10.07
CA LEU A 79 -5.68 -2.29 -10.04
C LEU A 79 -6.41 -2.34 -11.39
N GLU A 80 -7.74 -2.48 -11.38
CA GLU A 80 -8.55 -2.56 -12.61
C GLU A 80 -9.79 -1.67 -12.56
N ARG A 81 -10.21 -1.13 -13.70
CA ARG A 81 -11.49 -0.39 -13.82
C ARG A 81 -11.64 0.66 -12.72
N PHE A 82 -10.55 1.34 -12.39
CA PHE A 82 -10.45 2.24 -11.27
C PHE A 82 -10.70 3.69 -11.72
N ARG A 83 -10.87 4.56 -10.74
CA ARG A 83 -10.85 6.02 -10.91
C ARG A 83 -9.97 6.63 -9.84
N LEU A 84 -8.87 7.25 -10.22
CA LEU A 84 -8.03 8.06 -9.33
C LEU A 84 -8.38 9.52 -9.56
N ILE A 85 -8.57 10.27 -8.48
CA ILE A 85 -8.98 11.67 -8.53
C ILE A 85 -8.00 12.48 -7.69
N TRP A 86 -7.41 13.51 -8.28
CA TRP A 86 -6.67 14.55 -7.58
C TRP A 86 -7.43 15.88 -7.69
N PRO A 87 -8.37 16.15 -6.76
CA PRO A 87 -9.28 17.29 -6.89
C PRO A 87 -8.55 18.64 -6.98
N GLU A 88 -7.49 18.80 -6.17
CA GLU A 88 -6.72 20.04 -6.11
C GLU A 88 -5.98 20.35 -7.42
N ARG A 89 -5.73 19.33 -8.25
CA ARG A 89 -5.08 19.46 -9.55
C ARG A 89 -6.09 19.44 -10.71
N GLY A 90 -7.36 19.15 -10.43
CA GLY A 90 -8.36 18.89 -11.48
C GLY A 90 -8.03 17.66 -12.34
N GLU A 91 -7.22 16.74 -11.81
CA GLU A 91 -6.74 15.58 -12.54
C GLU A 91 -7.58 14.33 -12.23
N THR A 92 -7.81 13.52 -13.24
CA THR A 92 -8.43 12.21 -13.08
C THR A 92 -7.78 11.17 -14.00
N VAL A 93 -7.44 10.02 -13.44
CA VAL A 93 -6.99 8.84 -14.20
C VAL A 93 -8.07 7.77 -14.10
N THR A 94 -8.59 7.31 -15.24
CA THR A 94 -9.71 6.37 -15.31
C THR A 94 -9.52 5.28 -16.32
N GLY A 95 -10.24 4.17 -16.15
CA GLY A 95 -10.21 3.08 -17.10
C GLY A 95 -8.87 2.35 -17.08
N GLY A 96 -8.85 1.14 -17.62
CA GLY A 96 -7.61 0.40 -17.75
C GLY A 96 -7.19 -0.35 -16.48
N MET A 97 -5.89 -0.66 -16.47
CA MET A 97 -5.25 -1.55 -15.53
C MET A 97 -3.84 -1.08 -15.20
N VAL A 98 -3.46 -1.30 -13.94
CA VAL A 98 -2.09 -1.18 -13.43
C VAL A 98 -1.70 -2.53 -12.82
N ARG A 99 -0.55 -3.06 -13.19
CA ARG A 99 0.03 -4.31 -12.65
C ARG A 99 1.46 -4.08 -12.22
N SER A 100 1.77 -4.40 -10.97
CA SER A 100 3.14 -4.39 -10.47
C SER A 100 4.01 -5.51 -11.05
N GLY A 101 3.39 -6.63 -11.47
CA GLY A 101 4.12 -7.85 -11.83
C GLY A 101 4.74 -8.55 -10.60
N GLU A 102 5.44 -9.66 -10.84
CA GLU A 102 6.06 -10.52 -9.82
C GLU A 102 7.59 -10.31 -9.71
N ASP A 103 8.23 -9.72 -10.72
CA ASP A 103 9.66 -9.41 -10.69
C ASP A 103 9.89 -8.00 -10.12
N PRO A 104 10.62 -7.86 -8.99
CA PRO A 104 10.92 -6.55 -8.41
C PRO A 104 11.82 -5.66 -9.29
N ASN A 105 12.50 -6.24 -10.28
CA ASN A 105 13.36 -5.51 -11.21
C ASN A 105 12.65 -5.13 -12.51
N ALA A 106 11.43 -5.63 -12.73
CA ALA A 106 10.63 -5.28 -13.89
C ALA A 106 9.77 -4.05 -13.60
N ALA A 107 9.63 -3.17 -14.58
CA ALA A 107 8.73 -2.04 -14.48
C ALA A 107 7.26 -2.51 -14.44
N PRO A 108 6.39 -1.80 -13.68
CA PRO A 108 4.96 -2.07 -13.70
C PRO A 108 4.36 -1.81 -15.09
N VAL A 109 3.29 -2.52 -15.40
CA VAL A 109 2.55 -2.37 -16.66
C VAL A 109 1.30 -1.52 -16.40
N VAL A 110 1.15 -0.45 -17.18
CA VAL A 110 -0.05 0.40 -17.21
C VAL A 110 -0.66 0.30 -18.60
N SER A 111 -1.96 0.05 -18.70
CA SER A 111 -2.64 -0.04 -20.00
C SER A 111 -4.10 0.38 -19.95
N GLY A 112 -4.59 0.95 -21.06
CA GLY A 112 -6.01 1.34 -21.20
C GLY A 112 -6.46 2.46 -20.27
N VAL A 113 -5.53 3.21 -19.67
CA VAL A 113 -5.84 4.36 -18.81
C VAL A 113 -6.11 5.60 -19.67
N ALA A 114 -7.08 6.40 -19.25
CA ALA A 114 -7.38 7.72 -19.77
C ALA A 114 -7.08 8.76 -18.69
N ILE A 115 -6.34 9.80 -19.05
CA ILE A 115 -5.92 10.88 -18.15
C ILE A 115 -6.62 12.16 -18.59
N ILE A 116 -7.25 12.85 -17.64
CA ILE A 116 -7.85 14.18 -17.81
C ILE A 116 -7.14 15.13 -16.85
N GLY A 117 -6.67 16.28 -17.33
CA GLY A 117 -6.09 17.34 -16.49
C GLY A 117 -4.65 17.10 -16.02
N GLY A 118 -4.03 15.96 -16.32
CA GLY A 118 -2.62 15.68 -16.01
C GLY A 118 -1.66 16.40 -16.95
N ASP A 119 -0.42 16.61 -16.48
CA ASP A 119 0.61 17.25 -17.28
C ASP A 119 1.08 16.33 -18.43
N PRO A 120 1.44 16.87 -19.61
CA PRO A 120 2.01 16.07 -20.70
C PRO A 120 3.34 15.43 -20.26
N GLY A 121 3.34 14.14 -19.96
CA GLY A 121 4.50 13.39 -19.46
C GLY A 121 4.33 12.79 -18.07
N GLU A 122 3.23 13.09 -17.38
CA GLU A 122 2.84 12.41 -16.15
C GLU A 122 2.40 10.97 -16.44
N GLY A 123 2.85 10.00 -15.63
CA GLY A 123 2.60 8.57 -15.83
C GLY A 123 3.63 7.82 -16.69
N VAL A 124 4.74 8.47 -17.08
CA VAL A 124 5.92 7.74 -17.58
C VAL A 124 6.66 7.06 -16.42
N PRO A 125 7.34 5.92 -16.65
CA PRO A 125 8.20 5.32 -15.65
C PRO A 125 9.21 6.36 -15.15
N LEU A 126 9.09 6.77 -13.89
CA LEU A 126 10.12 7.55 -13.22
C LEU A 126 11.25 6.59 -12.83
N GLU A 127 12.50 6.97 -13.08
CA GLU A 127 13.62 6.34 -12.39
C GLU A 127 13.45 6.63 -10.90
N THR A 128 12.86 5.68 -10.17
CA THR A 128 12.79 5.75 -8.72
C THR A 128 14.21 5.67 -8.18
N PRO A 129 14.66 6.62 -7.33
CA PRO A 129 15.92 6.46 -6.62
C PRO A 129 15.86 5.17 -5.79
N ASP A 130 17.00 4.49 -5.62
CA ASP A 130 17.10 3.27 -4.80
C ASP A 130 16.42 3.49 -3.44
N ILE A 131 15.22 2.93 -3.28
CA ILE A 131 14.52 2.93 -2.00
C ILE A 131 15.14 1.78 -1.23
N THR A 132 16.14 2.07 -0.40
CA THR A 132 16.66 1.10 0.57
C THR A 132 15.46 0.52 1.34
N PRO A 133 15.17 -0.78 1.23
CA PRO A 133 14.06 -1.38 1.95
C PRO A 133 14.27 -1.14 3.44
N LEU A 134 13.42 -0.31 4.04
CA LEU A 134 13.47 -0.13 5.48
C LEU A 134 13.10 -1.46 6.12
N PRO A 135 13.91 -1.99 7.05
CA PRO A 135 13.56 -3.22 7.75
C PRO A 135 12.20 -3.04 8.42
N ARG A 136 11.23 -3.88 8.04
CA ARG A 136 9.83 -3.86 8.52
C ARG A 136 9.69 -4.02 10.05
N ARG A 137 10.78 -4.32 10.75
CA ARG A 137 10.86 -4.55 12.21
C ARG A 137 12.12 -3.89 12.78
N ASP A 138 12.20 -2.56 12.73
CA ASP A 138 13.11 -1.86 13.63
C ASP A 138 12.36 -1.51 14.93
N PRO A 139 12.55 -2.29 16.02
CA PRO A 139 11.92 -2.02 17.30
C PRO A 139 12.37 -0.68 17.92
N ALA A 140 13.46 -0.07 17.42
CA ALA A 140 13.93 1.24 17.90
C ALA A 140 13.03 2.42 17.50
N ARG A 141 11.99 2.17 16.67
CA ARG A 141 11.07 3.21 16.17
C ARG A 141 9.63 3.05 16.63
N CYS A 142 9.37 2.21 17.64
CA CYS A 142 8.04 2.19 18.23
C CYS A 142 7.78 3.53 18.92
N ALA A 143 6.69 4.19 18.55
CA ALA A 143 6.22 5.38 19.25
C ALA A 143 5.92 4.95 20.69
N VAL A 144 6.77 5.36 21.62
CA VAL A 144 6.47 5.28 23.04
C VAL A 144 5.30 6.24 23.29
N SER A 145 4.17 5.69 23.74
CA SER A 145 3.13 6.49 24.39
C SER A 145 3.52 6.70 25.85
#